data_AF-A0AAX0LC20-F1
#
_entry.id   AF-A0AAX0LC20-F1
#
_cell.length_a   1.000
_cell.length_b   1.000
_cell.length_c   1.000
_cell.angle_alpha   90.00
_cell.angle_beta   90.00
_cell.angle_gamma   90.00
#
_symmetry.space_group_name_H-M   'P 1'
#
loop_
_entity.id
_entity.type
_entity.pdbx_description
1 polymer ?
#
loop_
_entity_poly.entity_id
_entity_poly.type
_entity_poly.pdbx_seq_one_letter_code
_entity_poly.pdbx_strand_id
1 'polypeptide(L)'
;MIEHLQELHSAIYPFHKGMMHLLLTLVVIHLVLTQIGINTKNYVLRIRYFLPLYHLVFTIVFFTGILMLVALNFSVTWHIARMIISFIGLVTLNIIGYKKLKKYAPQNELGKFRKFAFFQILGEIFFVLFAGL
;
A
#
# COMPACT_ATOMS: atom_id res chain seq x y z
N MET A 1 -10.89 -26.78 13.13
CA MET A 1 -11.32 -25.38 12.97
C MET A 1 -12.83 -25.37 13.11
N ILE A 2 -13.42 -24.39 13.81
CA ILE A 2 -14.88 -24.33 13.94
C ILE A 2 -15.47 -24.02 12.56
N GLU A 3 -16.55 -24.69 12.16
CA GLU A 3 -17.12 -24.66 10.80
C GLU A 3 -17.36 -23.23 10.27
N HIS A 4 -17.92 -22.34 11.10
CA HIS A 4 -18.15 -20.93 10.74
C HIS A 4 -16.85 -20.14 10.46
N LEU A 5 -15.73 -20.48 11.11
CA LEU A 5 -14.44 -19.82 10.86
C LEU A 5 -13.82 -20.30 9.54
N GLN A 6 -14.08 -21.55 9.17
CA GLN A 6 -13.64 -22.13 7.91
C GLN A 6 -14.36 -21.49 6.71
N GLU A 7 -15.67 -21.32 6.82
CA GLU A 7 -16.47 -20.62 5.83
C GLU A 7 -16.01 -19.17 5.66
N LEU A 8 -15.82 -18.46 6.78
CA LEU A 8 -15.29 -17.09 6.81
C LEU A 8 -13.93 -17.00 6.09
N HIS A 9 -13.00 -17.90 6.42
CA HIS A 9 -11.68 -17.96 5.76
C HIS A 9 -11.81 -18.18 4.26
N SER A 10 -12.64 -19.13 3.83
CA SER A 10 -12.83 -19.48 2.42
C SER A 10 -13.41 -18.32 1.59
N ALA A 11 -14.28 -17.51 2.20
CA ALA A 11 -14.87 -16.34 1.55
C ALA A 11 -13.89 -15.16 1.45
N ILE A 12 -13.12 -14.89 2.51
CA ILE A 12 -12.26 -13.70 2.57
C ILE A 12 -10.93 -13.91 1.86
N TYR A 13 -10.33 -15.09 1.96
CA TYR A 13 -9.00 -15.35 1.41
C TYR A 13 -8.84 -14.95 -0.07
N PRO A 14 -9.70 -15.39 -1.01
CA PRO A 14 -9.56 -15.00 -2.42
C PRO A 14 -9.75 -13.50 -2.63
N PHE A 15 -10.65 -12.87 -1.87
CA PHE A 15 -10.87 -11.42 -1.94
C PHE A 15 -9.66 -10.64 -1.43
N HIS A 16 -9.10 -11.01 -0.27
CA HIS A 16 -7.89 -10.41 0.29
C HIS A 16 -6.72 -10.53 -0.69
N LYS A 17 -6.50 -11.71 -1.26
CA LYS A 17 -5.47 -11.96 -2.26
C LYS A 17 -5.67 -11.10 -3.51
N GLY A 18 -6.90 -11.01 -4.03
CA GLY A 18 -7.24 -10.12 -5.14
C GLY A 18 -6.93 -8.64 -4.85
N MET A 19 -7.25 -8.18 -3.64
CA MET A 19 -6.95 -6.81 -3.20
C MET A 19 -5.45 -6.56 -3.03
N MET A 20 -4.65 -7.55 -2.64
CA MET A 20 -3.18 -7.47 -2.61
C MET A 20 -2.60 -7.30 -4.01
N HIS A 21 -3.09 -8.04 -5.01
CA HIS A 21 -2.69 -7.86 -6.42
C HIS A 21 -3.08 -6.47 -6.95
N LEU A 22 -4.28 -6.01 -6.61
CA LEU A 22 -4.74 -4.66 -6.97
C LEU A 22 -3.87 -3.58 -6.30
N LEU A 23 -3.54 -3.75 -5.02
CA LEU A 23 -2.63 -2.85 -4.29
C LEU A 23 -1.27 -2.78 -4.97
N LEU A 24 -0.67 -3.92 -5.33
CA LEU A 24 0.60 -3.96 -6.06
C LEU A 24 0.51 -3.20 -7.39
N THR A 25 -0.57 -3.39 -8.14
CA THR A 25 -0.83 -2.68 -9.40
C THR A 25 -0.89 -1.17 -9.16
N LEU A 26 -1.58 -0.73 -8.11
CA LEU A 26 -1.66 0.68 -7.73
C LEU A 26 -0.31 1.25 -7.28
N VAL A 27 0.52 0.48 -6.57
CA VAL A 27 1.90 0.91 -6.22
C VAL A 27 2.73 1.13 -7.49
N VAL A 28 2.62 0.25 -8.49
CA VAL A 28 3.30 0.42 -9.79
C VAL A 28 2.79 1.66 -10.53
N ILE A 29 1.47 1.89 -10.54
CA ILE A 29 0.89 3.12 -11.11
C ILE A 29 1.42 4.35 -10.36
N HIS A 30 1.51 4.30 -9.03
CA HIS A 30 2.06 5.38 -8.21
C HIS A 30 3.51 5.70 -8.60
N LEU A 31 4.33 4.67 -8.86
CA LEU A 31 5.70 4.83 -9.34
C LEU A 31 5.69 5.63 -10.65
N VAL A 32 4.92 5.19 -11.65
CA VAL A 32 4.82 5.88 -12.94
C VAL A 32 4.37 7.34 -12.74
N LEU A 33 3.32 7.56 -11.95
CA LEU A 33 2.77 8.89 -11.68
C LEU A 33 3.75 9.82 -10.97
N THR A 34 4.74 9.30 -10.23
CA THR A 34 5.78 10.14 -9.59
C THR A 34 7.00 10.36 -10.49
N GLN A 35 7.24 9.53 -11.50
CA GLN A 35 8.44 9.66 -12.33
C GLN A 35 8.28 10.52 -13.58
N ILE A 36 7.08 10.60 -14.16
CA ILE A 36 6.84 11.30 -15.44
C ILE A 36 6.55 12.79 -15.26
N GLY A 37 6.53 13.59 -16.33
CA GLY A 37 5.90 14.93 -16.38
C GLY A 37 6.18 15.89 -15.20
N ILE A 38 7.41 15.93 -14.67
CA ILE A 38 7.79 16.74 -13.51
C ILE A 38 7.67 18.25 -13.73
N ASN A 39 7.89 18.70 -14.97
CA ASN A 39 7.83 20.10 -15.36
C ASN A 39 6.40 20.58 -15.66
N THR A 40 5.39 19.73 -15.42
CA THR A 40 3.98 20.07 -15.70
C THR A 40 3.31 20.64 -14.47
N LYS A 41 2.42 21.63 -14.66
CA LYS A 41 1.59 22.20 -13.59
C LYS A 41 0.71 21.16 -12.89
N ASN A 42 0.43 20.04 -13.59
CA ASN A 42 -0.43 18.97 -13.10
C ASN A 42 0.32 17.87 -12.32
N TYR A 43 1.65 17.96 -12.18
CA TYR A 43 2.47 16.95 -11.50
C TYR A 43 1.98 16.64 -10.08
N VAL A 44 1.74 17.67 -9.28
CA VAL A 44 1.33 17.51 -7.88
C VAL A 44 -0.13 17.07 -7.81
N LEU A 45 -0.99 17.61 -8.68
CA LEU A 45 -2.43 17.31 -8.70
C LEU A 45 -2.71 15.85 -9.03
N ARG A 46 -2.07 15.28 -10.06
CA ARG A 46 -2.29 13.88 -10.42
C ARG A 46 -1.92 12.91 -9.31
N ILE A 47 -0.83 13.19 -8.57
CA ILE A 47 -0.41 12.36 -7.43
C ILE A 47 -1.48 12.47 -6.33
N ARG A 48 -1.91 13.71 -6.00
CA ARG A 48 -2.94 13.93 -4.98
C ARG A 48 -4.29 13.27 -5.32
N TYR A 49 -4.71 13.29 -6.57
CA TYR A 49 -5.96 12.65 -6.99
C TYR A 49 -5.88 11.12 -7.02
N PHE A 50 -4.69 10.56 -7.22
CA PHE A 50 -4.46 9.13 -7.16
C PHE A 50 -4.47 8.58 -5.72
N LEU A 51 -3.92 9.33 -4.76
CA LEU A 51 -3.77 8.87 -3.38
C LEU A 51 -5.07 8.36 -2.72
N PRO A 52 -6.26 8.99 -2.88
CA PRO A 52 -7.50 8.46 -2.31
C PRO A 52 -7.81 7.03 -2.75
N LEU A 53 -7.69 6.71 -4.04
CA LEU A 53 -7.93 5.36 -4.55
C LEU A 53 -6.92 4.36 -3.98
N TYR A 54 -5.64 4.74 -3.95
CA TYR A 54 -4.58 3.93 -3.36
C TYR A 54 -4.86 3.61 -1.89
N HIS A 55 -5.18 4.62 -1.08
CA HIS A 55 -5.45 4.43 0.35
C HIS A 55 -6.76 3.67 0.62
N LEU A 56 -7.76 3.79 -0.26
CA LEU A 56 -8.99 3.00 -0.19
C LEU A 56 -8.67 1.51 -0.32
N VAL A 57 -7.95 1.11 -1.37
CA VAL A 57 -7.56 -0.30 -1.56
C VAL A 57 -6.66 -0.79 -0.43
N PHE A 58 -5.71 0.03 0.01
CA PHE A 58 -4.86 -0.30 1.15
C PHE A 58 -5.66 -0.53 2.44
N THR A 59 -6.69 0.27 2.68
CA THR A 59 -7.60 0.12 3.82
C THR A 59 -8.43 -1.17 3.72
N ILE A 60 -8.91 -1.52 2.53
CA ILE A 60 -9.63 -2.79 2.29
C ILE A 60 -8.71 -3.98 2.58
N VAL A 61 -7.45 -3.94 2.12
CA VAL A 61 -6.43 -4.96 2.42
C VAL A 61 -6.23 -5.10 3.93
N PHE A 62 -6.13 -3.99 4.65
CA PHE A 62 -5.99 -4.01 6.11
C PHE A 62 -7.19 -4.69 6.79
N PHE A 63 -8.42 -4.28 6.47
CA PHE A 63 -9.61 -4.86 7.07
C PHE A 63 -9.77 -6.35 6.75
N THR A 64 -9.54 -6.73 5.50
CA THR A 64 -9.61 -8.14 5.08
C THR A 64 -8.50 -8.97 5.73
N GLY A 65 -7.32 -8.38 5.98
CA GLY A 65 -6.26 -9.02 6.76
C GLY A 65 -6.63 -9.25 8.24
N ILE A 66 -7.33 -8.30 8.86
CA ILE A 66 -7.89 -8.49 10.21
C ILE A 66 -8.94 -9.60 10.22
N LEU A 67 -9.86 -9.61 9.25
CA LEU A 67 -10.88 -10.66 9.17
C LEU A 67 -10.26 -12.05 8.95
N MET A 68 -9.17 -12.14 8.18
CA MET A 68 -8.38 -13.38 8.06
C MET A 68 -7.76 -13.81 9.39
N LEU A 69 -7.26 -12.87 10.19
CA LEU A 69 -6.74 -13.17 11.53
C LEU A 69 -7.83 -13.74 12.44
N VAL A 70 -9.03 -13.18 12.40
CA VAL A 70 -10.21 -13.70 13.12
C VAL A 70 -10.56 -15.10 12.64
N ALA A 71 -10.61 -15.32 11.32
CA ALA A 71 -10.90 -16.63 10.72
C ALA A 71 -9.86 -17.70 11.11
N LEU A 72 -8.62 -17.28 11.38
CA LEU A 72 -7.54 -18.13 11.88
C LEU A 72 -7.49 -18.19 13.42
N ASN A 73 -8.55 -17.76 14.11
CA ASN A 73 -8.66 -17.73 15.57
C ASN A 73 -7.47 -17.03 16.24
N PHE A 74 -7.01 -15.91 15.66
CA PHE A 74 -5.86 -15.13 16.12
C PHE A 74 -4.54 -15.91 16.21
N SER A 75 -4.42 -17.04 15.52
CA SER A 75 -3.17 -17.79 15.44
C SER A 75 -2.12 -16.97 14.68
N VAL A 76 -1.13 -16.41 15.38
CA VAL A 76 -0.06 -15.63 14.76
C VAL A 76 1.02 -16.57 14.24
N THR A 77 0.96 -16.86 12.95
CA THR A 77 2.04 -17.57 12.24
C THR A 77 3.10 -16.57 11.76
N TRP A 78 4.26 -17.09 11.33
CA TRP A 78 5.29 -16.27 10.69
C TRP A 78 4.75 -15.51 9.47
N HIS A 79 3.81 -16.09 8.73
CA HIS A 79 3.19 -15.43 7.59
C HIS A 79 2.39 -14.19 8.01
N ILE A 80 1.60 -14.29 9.08
CA ILE A 80 0.82 -13.17 9.62
C ILE A 80 1.76 -12.09 10.18
N ALA A 81 2.83 -12.48 10.86
CA ALA A 81 3.82 -11.53 11.37
C ALA A 81 4.42 -10.68 10.24
N ARG A 82 4.78 -11.30 9.10
CA ARG A 82 5.28 -10.56 7.92
C ARG A 82 4.24 -9.58 7.35
N MET A 83 2.95 -9.95 7.32
CA MET A 83 1.88 -9.05 6.87
C MET A 83 1.76 -7.82 7.78
N ILE A 84 1.81 -8.02 9.10
CA ILE A 84 1.73 -6.92 10.09
C ILE A 84 2.94 -5.98 9.95
N ILE A 85 4.15 -6.53 9.85
CA ILE A 85 5.37 -5.74 9.64
C ILE A 85 5.27 -4.94 8.35
N SER A 86 4.79 -5.57 7.27
CA SER A 86 4.62 -4.91 5.98
C SER A 86 3.59 -3.79 6.02
N PHE A 87 2.49 -4.00 6.73
CA PHE A 87 1.47 -2.97 6.94
C PHE A 87 2.05 -1.74 7.66
N ILE A 88 2.78 -1.93 8.75
CA ILE A 88 3.44 -0.83 9.48
C ILE A 88 4.44 -0.11 8.57
N GLY A 89 5.22 -0.86 7.79
CA GLY A 89 6.14 -0.30 6.80
C GLY A 89 5.44 0.56 5.76
N LEU A 90 4.35 0.07 5.17
CA LEU A 90 3.56 0.77 4.17
C LEU A 90 2.93 2.04 4.72
N VAL A 91 2.32 2.00 5.91
CA VAL A 91 1.78 3.19 6.59
C VAL A 91 2.88 4.23 6.78
N THR A 92 4.04 3.82 7.30
CA THR A 92 5.18 4.70 7.57
C THR A 92 5.67 5.38 6.29
N LEU A 93 5.86 4.60 5.22
CA LEU A 93 6.31 5.12 3.92
C LEU A 93 5.30 6.10 3.33
N ASN A 94 4.00 5.81 3.41
CA ASN A 94 2.95 6.68 2.90
C ASN A 94 2.88 8.03 3.64
N ILE A 95 3.01 8.01 4.98
CA ILE A 95 3.07 9.23 5.79
C ILE A 95 4.29 10.07 5.41
N ILE A 96 5.47 9.45 5.26
CA ILE A 96 6.69 10.16 4.88
C ILE A 96 6.56 10.73 3.46
N GLY A 97 6.03 9.94 2.52
CA GLY A 97 5.77 10.36 1.14
C GLY A 97 4.88 11.58 1.05
N TYR A 98 3.76 11.56 1.76
CA TYR A 98 2.84 12.69 1.83
C TYR A 98 3.51 13.95 2.43
N LYS A 99 4.23 13.80 3.55
CA LYS A 99 4.97 14.91 4.17
C LYS A 99 6.01 15.50 3.23
N LYS A 100 6.76 14.67 2.50
CA LYS A 100 7.78 15.11 1.55
C LYS A 100 7.18 15.80 0.33
N LEU A 101 6.07 15.28 -0.22
CA LEU A 101 5.34 15.95 -1.31
C LEU A 101 4.86 17.34 -0.88
N LYS A 102 4.26 17.44 0.33
CA LYS A 102 3.80 18.72 0.88
C LYS A 102 4.95 19.70 1.14
N LYS A 103 6.15 19.22 1.49
CA LYS A 103 7.35 20.04 1.69
C LYS A 103 7.95 20.56 0.38
N TYR A 104 8.15 19.68 -0.60
CA TYR A 104 8.91 20.02 -1.82
C TYR A 104 8.07 20.73 -2.88
N ALA A 105 6.74 20.55 -2.89
CA ALA A 105 5.88 21.19 -3.87
C ALA A 105 5.89 22.74 -3.78
N PRO A 106 5.74 23.37 -2.60
CA PRO A 106 5.82 24.84 -2.49
C PRO A 106 7.22 25.40 -2.75
N GLN A 107 8.26 24.60 -2.50
CA GLN A 107 9.68 25.00 -2.67
C GLN A 107 10.17 24.83 -4.11
N ASN A 108 9.32 24.37 -5.03
CA ASN A 108 9.66 24.02 -6.41
C ASN A 108 10.81 22.99 -6.51
N GLU A 109 10.98 22.14 -5.49
CA GLU A 109 12.05 21.13 -5.41
C GLU A 109 11.54 19.74 -5.83
N LEU A 110 10.63 19.68 -6.80
CA LEU A 110 9.99 18.43 -7.23
C LEU A 110 11.00 17.38 -7.72
N GLY A 111 12.18 17.81 -8.20
CA GLY A 111 13.28 16.90 -8.57
C GLY A 111 13.82 16.10 -7.39
N LYS A 112 13.90 16.69 -6.19
CA LYS A 112 14.28 15.99 -4.96
C LYS A 112 13.18 15.04 -4.52
N PHE A 113 11.92 15.47 -4.62
CA PHE A 113 10.77 14.60 -4.35
C PHE A 113 10.76 13.37 -5.26
N ARG A 114 10.95 13.53 -6.57
CA ARG A 114 10.95 12.41 -7.53
C ARG A 114 11.97 11.33 -7.16
N LYS A 115 13.21 11.72 -6.86
CA LYS A 115 14.28 10.79 -6.45
C LYS A 115 13.91 10.07 -5.15
N PHE A 116 13.39 10.80 -4.17
CA PHE A 116 12.90 10.21 -2.93
C PHE A 116 11.73 9.23 -3.16
N ALA A 117 10.73 9.64 -3.95
CA ALA A 117 9.54 8.87 -4.24
C ALA A 117 9.87 7.56 -4.96
N PHE A 118 10.87 7.57 -5.84
CA PHE A 118 11.36 6.35 -6.49
C PHE A 118 11.77 5.29 -5.45
N PHE A 119 12.67 5.62 -4.52
CA PHE A 119 13.12 4.67 -3.50
C PHE A 119 12.03 4.33 -2.48
N GLN A 120 11.20 5.31 -2.10
CA GLN A 120 10.05 5.06 -1.23
C GLN A 120 9.12 4.01 -1.85
N ILE A 121 8.74 4.19 -3.12
CA ILE A 121 7.78 3.31 -3.79
C ILE A 121 8.39 1.94 -4.09
N LEU A 122 9.70 1.85 -4.36
CA LEU A 122 10.39 0.54 -4.38
C LEU A 122 10.30 -0.17 -3.02
N GLY A 123 10.39 0.58 -1.92
CA GLY A 123 10.13 0.05 -0.57
C GLY A 123 8.68 -0.43 -0.40
N GLU A 124 7.70 0.28 -0.96
CA GLU A 124 6.30 -0.15 -0.94
C GLU A 124 6.10 -1.46 -1.72
N ILE A 125 6.69 -1.57 -2.92
CA ILE A 125 6.67 -2.81 -3.71
C ILE A 125 7.28 -3.96 -2.90
N PHE A 126 8.45 -3.73 -2.28
CA PHE A 126 9.10 -4.72 -1.43
C PHE A 126 8.19 -5.18 -0.29
N PHE A 127 7.54 -4.27 0.44
CA PHE A 127 6.64 -4.63 1.54
C PHE A 127 5.40 -5.39 1.06
N VAL A 128 4.81 -5.02 -0.07
CA VAL A 128 3.66 -5.77 -0.63
C VAL A 128 4.08 -7.19 -1.02
N LEU A 129 5.25 -7.37 -1.64
CA LEU A 129 5.77 -8.72 -1.97
C LEU A 129 6.15 -9.50 -0.72
N PHE A 130 6.77 -8.85 0.28
CA PHE A 130 7.22 -9.46 1.53
C PHE A 130 6.06 -9.92 2.41
N ALA A 131 4.92 -9.22 2.38
CA ALA A 131 3.70 -9.62 3.06
C ALA A 131 3.20 -11.01 2.62
N GLY A 132 3.51 -11.39 1.38
CA GLY A 132 3.06 -12.63 0.74
C GLY A 132 1.92 -12.35 -0.22
N LEU A 133 2.20 -12.57 -1.51
CA LEU A 133 1.26 -12.58 -2.62
C LEU A 133 0.91 -14.02 -3.01
#